data_AF-A0A9X4XAW0-F1
#
_entry.id   AF-A0A9X4XAW0-F1
#
_cell.length_a   1.000
_cell.length_b   1.000
_cell.length_c   1.000
_cell.angle_alpha   90.00
_cell.angle_beta   90.00
_cell.angle_gamma   90.00
#
_symmetry.space_group_name_H-M   'P 1'
#
loop_
_entity.id
_entity.type
_entity.pdbx_description
1 polymer ?
#
loop_
_entity_poly.entity_id
_entity_poly.type
_entity_poly.pdbx_seq_one_letter_code
_entity_poly.pdbx_strand_id
1 'polypeptide(L)'
;MTDWITNTSSWGLGLVLIAVGLFLIAVGVLDLGRNLKGESKNWGGAIIGLVIAIIGGALTTWGATNFITFFKNGGQEVPRQ
;
A
#
# COMPACT_ATOMS: atom_id res chain seq x y z
N MET A 1 11.54 -19.86 18.01
CA MET A 1 12.11 -19.79 16.65
C MET A 1 11.03 -19.57 15.61
N THR A 2 9.94 -20.33 15.67
CA THR A 2 8.73 -20.16 14.83
C THR A 2 8.17 -18.75 14.91
N ASP A 3 8.02 -18.17 16.11
CA ASP A 3 7.47 -16.81 16.30
C ASP A 3 8.33 -15.70 15.71
N TRP A 4 9.66 -15.87 15.68
CA TRP A 4 10.58 -14.88 15.12
C TRP A 4 10.51 -14.86 13.59
N ILE A 5 10.26 -16.02 12.96
CA ILE A 5 10.11 -16.16 11.51
C ILE A 5 8.76 -15.60 11.05
N THR A 6 7.66 -15.88 11.77
CA THR A 6 6.33 -15.27 11.50
C THR A 6 6.32 -13.77 11.75
N ASN A 7 7.05 -13.29 12.76
CA ASN A 7 7.17 -11.86 13.03
C ASN A 7 8.06 -11.15 12.00
N THR A 8 9.15 -11.77 11.54
CA THR A 8 10.04 -11.20 10.52
C THR A 8 9.40 -11.15 9.13
N SER A 9 8.59 -12.15 8.78
CA SER A 9 7.87 -12.17 7.50
C SER A 9 6.73 -11.16 7.44
N SER A 10 6.09 -10.87 8.57
CA SER A 10 4.96 -9.93 8.65
C SER A 10 5.35 -8.48 8.33
N TRP A 11 6.48 -7.98 8.86
CA TRP A 11 6.93 -6.61 8.54
C TRP A 11 7.49 -6.49 7.12
N GLY A 12 8.15 -7.54 6.62
CA GLY A 12 8.64 -7.60 5.24
C GLY A 12 7.49 -7.57 4.22
N LEU A 13 6.42 -8.34 4.47
CA LEU A 13 5.19 -8.27 3.68
C LEU A 13 4.52 -6.90 3.77
N GLY A 14 4.55 -6.25 4.93
CA GLY A 14 4.06 -4.88 5.11
C GLY A 14 4.76 -3.88 4.19
N LEU A 15 6.10 -3.93 4.11
CA LEU A 15 6.87 -3.07 3.21
C LEU A 15 6.59 -3.34 1.73
N VAL A 16 6.50 -4.61 1.33
CA VAL A 16 6.18 -4.98 -0.04
C VAL A 16 4.77 -4.49 -0.42
N LEU A 17 3.79 -4.63 0.48
CA LEU A 17 2.43 -4.13 0.26
C LEU A 17 2.38 -2.60 0.13
N ILE A 18 3.18 -1.87 0.91
CA ILE A 18 3.32 -0.41 0.77
C ILE A 18 3.92 -0.06 -0.59
N ALA A 19 5.02 -0.72 -0.99
CA ALA A 19 5.68 -0.45 -2.25
C ALA A 19 4.77 -0.73 -3.47
N VAL A 20 4.08 -1.88 -3.45
CA VAL A 20 3.09 -2.24 -4.49
C VAL A 20 1.91 -1.27 -4.47
N GLY A 21 1.42 -0.89 -3.29
CA GLY A 21 0.32 0.07 -3.15
C GLY A 21 0.66 1.44 -3.73
N LEU A 22 1.84 1.99 -3.41
CA LEU A 22 2.34 3.24 -3.98
C LEU A 22 2.53 3.17 -5.49
N PHE A 23 3.04 2.04 -6.01
CA PHE A 23 3.16 1.82 -7.44
C PHE A 23 1.80 1.85 -8.15
N LEU A 24 0.79 1.15 -7.60
CA LEU A 24 -0.57 1.16 -8.14
C LEU A 24 -1.20 2.55 -8.09
N ILE A 25 -0.99 3.33 -7.03
CA ILE A 25 -1.44 4.72 -6.96
C ILE A 25 -0.81 5.54 -8.10
N ALA A 26 0.50 5.43 -8.30
CA ALA A 26 1.20 6.15 -9.36
C ALA A 26 0.65 5.78 -10.75
N VAL A 27 0.46 4.49 -11.03
CA VAL A 27 -0.12 4.01 -12.29
C VAL A 27 -1.56 4.51 -12.46
N GLY A 28 -2.39 4.42 -11.42
CA GLY A 28 -3.78 4.88 -11.47
C GLY A 28 -3.89 6.39 -11.73
N VAL A 29 -3.02 7.20 -11.12
CA VAL A 29 -2.94 8.65 -11.38
C VAL A 29 -2.47 8.95 -12.80
N LEU A 30 -1.47 8.21 -13.32
CA LEU A 30 -1.00 8.37 -14.69
C LEU A 30 -2.09 8.00 -15.71
N ASP A 31 -2.84 6.93 -15.48
CA ASP A 31 -3.95 6.51 -16.33
C ASP A 31 -5.12 7.49 -16.28
N LEU A 32 -5.46 8.00 -15.09
CA LEU A 32 -6.42 9.10 -14.97
C LEU A 32 -5.98 10.32 -15.79
N GLY A 33 -4.72 10.73 -15.65
CA GLY A 33 -4.16 11.86 -16.38
C GLY A 33 -4.18 11.67 -17.90
N ARG A 34 -3.86 10.46 -18.38
CA ARG A 34 -3.89 10.12 -19.82
C ARG A 34 -5.30 10.06 -20.38
N ASN A 35 -6.24 9.46 -19.66
CA ASN A 35 -7.62 9.28 -20.15
C ASN A 35 -8.47 10.55 -20.04
N LEU A 36 -8.10 11.48 -19.14
CA LEU A 36 -8.74 12.78 -19.00
C LEU A 36 -8.08 13.88 -19.84
N LYS A 37 -6.83 13.70 -20.30
CA LYS A 37 -6.17 14.60 -21.27
C LYS A 37 -6.50 14.17 -22.70
N GLY A 38 -7.44 14.87 -23.32
CA GLY A 38 -7.76 14.74 -24.74
C GLY A 38 -9.11 15.37 -25.09
N GLU A 39 -9.35 15.65 -26.36
CA GLU A 39 -10.65 16.17 -26.85
C GLU A 39 -11.75 15.11 -26.72
N SER A 40 -11.42 13.82 -26.91
CA SER A 40 -12.27 12.68 -26.60
C SER A 40 -11.93 12.10 -25.23
N LYS A 41 -12.56 12.60 -24.17
CA LYS A 41 -12.38 12.08 -22.80
C LYS A 41 -12.77 10.60 -22.73
N ASN A 42 -11.85 9.73 -22.35
CA ASN A 42 -12.12 8.30 -22.13
C ASN A 42 -12.52 8.07 -20.67
N TRP A 43 -13.80 8.24 -20.37
CA TRP A 43 -14.33 8.06 -19.01
C TRP A 43 -14.17 6.62 -18.49
N GLY A 44 -14.21 5.61 -19.36
CA GLY A 44 -14.00 4.21 -18.97
C GLY A 44 -12.58 3.97 -18.46
N GLY A 45 -11.58 4.46 -19.18
CA GLY A 45 -10.18 4.38 -18.75
C GLY A 45 -9.89 5.21 -17.49
N ALA A 46 -10.54 6.36 -17.34
CA ALA A 46 -10.42 7.19 -16.14
C ALA A 46 -10.99 6.48 -14.88
N ILE A 47 -12.13 5.80 -15.00
CA ILE A 47 -12.71 5.00 -13.90
C ILE A 47 -11.79 3.84 -13.53
N ILE A 48 -11.20 3.15 -14.50
CA ILE A 48 -10.24 2.07 -14.25
C ILE A 48 -9.03 2.60 -13.48
N GLY A 49 -8.44 3.72 -13.92
CA GLY A 49 -7.34 4.37 -13.21
C GLY A 49 -7.69 4.77 -11.77
N LEU A 50 -8.92 5.25 -11.55
CA LEU A 50 -9.41 5.58 -10.21
C LEU A 50 -9.53 4.33 -9.32
N VAL A 51 -10.09 3.23 -9.84
CA VAL A 51 -10.21 1.97 -9.10
C VAL A 51 -8.83 1.41 -8.74
N ILE A 52 -7.87 1.46 -9.67
CA ILE A 52 -6.49 1.03 -9.44
C ILE A 52 -5.85 1.87 -8.31
N ALA A 53 -6.05 3.20 -8.33
CA ALA A 53 -5.54 4.08 -7.29
C ALA A 53 -6.16 3.79 -5.91
N ILE A 54 -7.47 3.51 -5.85
CA ILE A 54 -8.18 3.14 -4.62
C ILE A 54 -7.62 1.81 -4.06
N ILE A 55 -7.44 0.80 -4.92
CA ILE A 55 -6.85 -0.49 -4.52
C ILE A 55 -5.41 -0.29 -4.01
N GLY A 56 -4.61 0.53 -4.69
CA GLY A 56 -3.27 0.88 -4.22
C GLY A 56 -3.26 1.56 -2.85
N GLY A 57 -4.20 2.48 -2.60
CA GLY A 57 -4.41 3.11 -1.29
C GLY A 57 -4.78 2.13 -0.18
N ALA A 58 -5.66 1.17 -0.48
CA ALA A 58 -6.06 0.12 0.46
C ALA A 58 -4.87 -0.79 0.83
N LEU A 59 -4.08 -1.22 -0.16
CA LEU A 59 -2.89 -2.04 0.06
C LEU A 59 -1.82 -1.31 0.85
N THR A 60 -1.63 -0.01 0.58
CA THR A 60 -0.70 0.83 1.33
C THR A 60 -1.12 0.94 2.80
N THR A 61 -2.41 1.18 3.06
CA THR A 61 -2.96 1.28 4.41
C THR A 61 -2.81 -0.03 5.18
N TRP A 62 -3.09 -1.16 4.53
CA TRP A 62 -2.94 -2.48 5.15
C TRP A 62 -1.47 -2.81 5.44
N GLY A 63 -0.59 -2.57 4.47
CA GLY A 63 0.85 -2.73 4.64
C GLY A 63 1.41 -1.86 5.77
N ALA A 64 1.01 -0.59 5.84
CA ALA A 64 1.38 0.35 6.89
C ALA A 64 0.88 -0.10 8.27
N THR A 65 -0.34 -0.62 8.35
CA THR A 65 -0.91 -1.13 9.61
C THR A 65 -0.12 -2.34 10.13
N ASN A 66 0.22 -3.29 9.26
CA ASN A 66 1.03 -4.47 9.63
C ASN A 66 2.45 -4.06 10.04
N PHE A 67 3.05 -3.12 9.30
CA PHE A 67 4.37 -2.57 9.61
C PHE A 67 4.36 -1.88 10.98
N ILE A 68 3.45 -0.93 11.21
CA ILE A 68 3.36 -0.18 12.48
C ILE A 68 3.06 -1.10 13.66
N THR A 69 2.18 -2.09 13.49
CA THR A 69 1.82 -3.05 14.55
C THR A 69 3.03 -3.87 14.98
N PHE A 70 3.88 -4.29 14.04
CA PHE A 70 5.14 -4.97 14.35
C PHE A 70 6.07 -4.09 15.20
N PHE A 71 6.31 -2.84 14.80
CA PHE A 71 7.19 -1.93 15.58
C PHE A 71 6.61 -1.57 16.95
N LYS A 72 5.28 -1.45 17.07
CA LYS A 72 4.64 -1.21 18.36
C LYS A 72 4.80 -2.40 19.30
N ASN A 73 4.70 -3.62 18.78
CA ASN A 73 4.87 -4.84 19.57
C ASN A 73 6.33 -5.08 19.94
N GLY A 74 7.28 -4.82 19.03
CA GLY A 74 8.72 -4.92 19.32
C GLY A 74 9.26 -3.80 20.22
N GLY A 75 8.61 -2.63 20.24
CA GLY A 75 9.00 -1.49 21.09
C GLY A 75 8.49 -1.57 22.53
N GLN A 76 7.49 -2.41 22.83
CA GLN A 76 7.00 -2.64 24.19
C GLN A 76 7.89 -3.59 25.02
N GLU A 77 8.89 -4.23 24.40
CA GLU A 77 9.85 -5.09 25.13
C GLU A 77 10.95 -4.30 25.84
N VAL A 78 11.03 -2.97 25.68
CA VAL A 78 11.85 -2.13 26.58
C VAL A 78 10.98 -1.81 27.80
N PRO A 79 11.26 -2.38 28.99
CA PRO A 79 10.47 -2.12 30.18
C PRO A 79 10.56 -0.62 30.48
N ARG A 80 9.41 0.08 30.43
CA ARG A 80 9.28 1.33 31.18
C ARG A 80 9.22 0.91 32.63
N GLN A 81 10.26 1.29 33.38
CA GLN A 81 10.39 1.07 34.82
C GLN A 81 9.10 1.40 35.57
#